data_AF-A0AAE3V916-F1
#
_entry.id   AF-A0AAE3V916-F1
#
_cell.length_a   1.000
_cell.length_b   1.000
_cell.length_c   1.000
_cell.angle_alpha   90.00
_cell.angle_beta   90.00
_cell.angle_gamma   90.00
#
_symmetry.space_group_name_H-M   'P 1'
#
loop_
_entity.id
_entity.type
_entity.pdbx_description
1 polymer ?
#
loop_
_entity_poly.entity_id
_entity_poly.type
_entity_poly.pdbx_seq_one_letter_code
_entity_poly.pdbx_strand_id
1 'polypeptide(L)'
;MAENKTLEHLPEVRAAVAALSPEDQEVLAAVQTSPFKLTTPEQFKEFATNIDYFVFEPNIHDLNDLGWRYLAQHMDTPLPPELLKAIDPVPFGKYAMQEEQGHFTEHGYISLSGDEWVHERPAEPEKKPSIRERLEQGKKECAEKNKAQPHKEKSAPEL
;
A
#
# COMPACT_ATOMS: atom_id res chain seq x y z
N MET A 1 -10.24 -19.91 1.99
CA MET A 1 -10.44 -19.24 0.68
C MET A 1 -11.66 -18.30 0.64
N ALA A 2 -12.64 -18.40 1.55
CA ALA A 2 -13.84 -17.54 1.51
C ALA A 2 -13.59 -16.07 1.95
N GLU A 3 -12.54 -15.82 2.73
CA GLU A 3 -12.28 -14.49 3.32
C GLU A 3 -11.81 -13.47 2.27
N ASN A 4 -10.86 -13.80 1.38
CA ASN A 4 -10.42 -12.87 0.31
C ASN A 4 -11.54 -12.50 -0.66
N LYS A 5 -12.40 -13.46 -1.03
CA LYS A 5 -13.55 -13.18 -1.89
C LYS A 5 -14.50 -12.15 -1.26
N THR A 6 -14.53 -12.03 0.07
CA THR A 6 -15.38 -11.04 0.73
C THR A 6 -14.73 -9.65 0.72
N LEU A 7 -13.40 -9.57 0.78
CA LEU A 7 -12.64 -8.32 0.79
C LEU A 7 -12.72 -7.58 -0.55
N GLU A 8 -12.62 -8.28 -1.68
CA GLU A 8 -12.68 -7.68 -3.02
C GLU A 8 -14.01 -6.97 -3.32
N HIS A 9 -15.08 -7.29 -2.58
CA HIS A 9 -16.39 -6.66 -2.75
C HIS A 9 -16.55 -5.39 -1.91
N LEU A 10 -15.64 -5.13 -0.97
CA LEU A 10 -15.69 -3.92 -0.14
C LEU A 10 -15.52 -2.67 -1.01
N PRO A 11 -16.38 -1.65 -0.87
CA PRO A 11 -16.31 -0.44 -1.68
C PRO A 11 -14.94 0.23 -1.66
N GLU A 12 -14.28 0.28 -0.50
CA GLU A 12 -12.95 0.85 -0.33
C GLU A 12 -11.86 0.06 -1.07
N VAL A 13 -11.93 -1.27 -1.07
CA VAL A 13 -10.99 -2.13 -1.83
C VAL A 13 -11.21 -1.93 -3.33
N ARG A 14 -12.46 -1.93 -3.79
CA ARG A 14 -12.78 -1.70 -5.20
C ARG A 14 -12.32 -0.34 -5.69
N ALA A 15 -12.48 0.69 -4.86
CA ALA A 15 -12.00 2.04 -5.16
C ALA A 15 -10.47 2.09 -5.26
N ALA A 16 -9.76 1.45 -4.32
CA ALA A 16 -8.30 1.38 -4.34
C ALA A 16 -7.80 0.65 -5.59
N VAL A 17 -8.35 -0.52 -5.91
CA VAL A 17 -7.99 -1.29 -7.12
C VAL A 17 -8.31 -0.52 -8.40
N ALA A 18 -9.46 0.16 -8.46
CA ALA A 18 -9.83 0.96 -9.63
C ALA A 18 -8.96 2.20 -9.84
N ALA A 19 -8.25 2.67 -8.81
CA ALA A 19 -7.32 3.79 -8.89
C ALA A 19 -5.93 3.38 -9.40
N LEU A 20 -5.61 2.08 -9.42
CA LEU A 20 -4.36 1.54 -9.94
C LEU A 20 -4.28 1.68 -11.46
N SER A 21 -3.06 1.85 -11.98
CA SER A 21 -2.80 1.72 -13.42
C SER A 21 -3.07 0.28 -13.91
N PRO A 22 -3.30 0.06 -15.21
CA PRO A 22 -3.44 -1.30 -15.75
C PRO A 22 -2.26 -2.21 -15.40
N GLU A 23 -1.04 -1.67 -15.43
CA GLU A 23 0.19 -2.36 -15.09
C GLU A 23 0.20 -2.77 -13.61
N ASP A 24 -0.17 -1.85 -12.71
CA ASP A 24 -0.22 -2.15 -11.26
C ASP A 24 -1.34 -3.15 -10.92
N GLN A 25 -2.45 -3.13 -11.68
CA GLN A 25 -3.51 -4.14 -11.54
C GLN A 25 -3.03 -5.53 -11.93
N GLU A 26 -2.14 -5.64 -12.92
CA GLU A 26 -1.53 -6.92 -13.30
C GLU A 26 -0.61 -7.45 -12.19
N VAL A 27 0.21 -6.58 -11.60
CA VAL A 27 1.02 -6.93 -10.42
C VAL A 27 0.11 -7.40 -9.27
N LEU A 28 -0.97 -6.67 -8.98
CA LEU A 28 -1.92 -7.06 -7.93
C LEU A 28 -2.57 -8.42 -8.22
N ALA A 29 -2.91 -8.71 -9.47
CA ALA A 29 -3.48 -10.01 -9.85
C ALA A 29 -2.48 -11.16 -9.63
N ALA A 30 -1.21 -10.96 -9.97
CA ALA A 30 -0.14 -11.89 -9.64
C ALA A 30 0.00 -12.08 -8.11
N VAL A 31 -0.02 -10.99 -7.33
CA VAL A 31 0.03 -11.04 -5.87
C VAL A 31 -1.12 -11.88 -5.30
N GLN A 32 -2.36 -11.65 -5.73
CA GLN A 32 -3.55 -12.33 -5.19
C GLN A 32 -3.61 -13.82 -5.52
N THR A 33 -2.94 -14.25 -6.59
CA THR A 33 -2.82 -15.66 -7.01
C THR A 33 -1.58 -16.35 -6.44
N SER A 34 -0.74 -15.60 -5.74
CA SER A 34 0.46 -16.09 -5.04
C SER A 34 0.24 -16.31 -3.54
N PRO A 35 1.19 -16.92 -2.82
CA PRO A 35 1.21 -16.93 -1.36
C PRO A 35 1.31 -15.55 -0.70
N PHE A 36 1.68 -14.50 -1.46
CA PHE A 36 1.84 -13.13 -0.96
C PHE A 36 0.55 -12.30 -0.98
N LYS A 37 -0.59 -12.92 -1.29
CA LYS A 37 -1.89 -12.25 -1.39
C LYS A 37 -2.16 -11.28 -0.24
N LEU A 38 -2.70 -10.12 -0.58
CA LEU A 38 -3.16 -9.17 0.43
C LEU A 38 -4.40 -9.72 1.13
N THR A 39 -4.50 -9.46 2.43
CA THR A 39 -5.51 -10.04 3.33
C THR A 39 -6.28 -9.00 4.14
N THR A 40 -5.92 -7.72 4.03
CA THR A 40 -6.63 -6.63 4.72
C THR A 40 -6.98 -5.50 3.74
N PRO A 41 -8.09 -4.77 3.95
CA PRO A 41 -8.43 -3.58 3.16
C PRO A 41 -7.31 -2.52 3.18
N GLU A 42 -6.60 -2.41 4.30
CA GLU A 42 -5.44 -1.52 4.48
C GLU A 42 -4.35 -1.81 3.46
N GLN A 43 -3.97 -3.08 3.30
CA GLN A 43 -2.97 -3.47 2.31
C GLN A 43 -3.38 -3.10 0.88
N PHE A 44 -4.67 -3.23 0.51
CA PHE A 44 -5.14 -2.81 -0.80
C PHE A 44 -5.03 -1.29 -1.01
N LYS A 45 -5.31 -0.49 0.04
CA LYS A 45 -5.16 0.98 -0.01
C LYS A 45 -3.68 1.38 -0.11
N GLU A 46 -2.82 0.67 0.60
CA GLU A 46 -1.37 0.90 0.67
C GLU A 46 -0.61 0.32 -0.54
N PHE A 47 -1.25 -0.52 -1.36
CA PHE A 47 -0.58 -1.25 -2.43
C PHE A 47 0.11 -0.33 -3.44
N ALA A 48 -0.54 0.75 -3.85
CA ALA A 48 0.02 1.69 -4.84
C ALA A 48 1.33 2.34 -4.36
N THR A 49 1.50 2.55 -3.06
CA THR A 49 2.72 3.12 -2.47
C THR A 49 3.75 2.06 -2.10
N ASN A 50 3.39 0.79 -2.18
CA ASN A 50 4.21 -0.37 -1.82
C ASN A 50 4.40 -1.33 -3.00
N ILE A 51 4.19 -0.86 -4.23
CA ILE A 51 4.28 -1.75 -5.40
C ILE A 51 5.67 -2.35 -5.55
N ASP A 52 6.72 -1.58 -5.22
CA ASP A 52 8.12 -1.99 -5.25
C ASP A 52 8.47 -3.05 -4.18
N TYR A 53 7.55 -3.37 -3.27
CA TYR A 53 7.69 -4.52 -2.37
C TYR A 53 7.71 -5.85 -3.14
N PHE A 54 7.14 -5.86 -4.35
CA PHE A 54 7.08 -7.02 -5.23
C PHE A 54 7.97 -6.83 -6.46
N VAL A 55 8.68 -7.89 -6.84
CA VAL A 55 9.35 -7.98 -8.14
C VAL A 55 8.49 -8.87 -9.02
N PHE A 56 7.97 -8.32 -10.11
CA PHE A 56 7.07 -9.01 -11.02
C PHE A 56 7.69 -9.16 -12.42
N GLU A 57 7.76 -10.39 -12.89
CA GLU A 57 8.30 -10.76 -14.21
C GLU A 57 7.20 -11.47 -15.02
N PRO A 58 6.42 -10.74 -15.84
CA PRO A 58 5.24 -11.29 -16.54
C PRO A 58 5.58 -12.33 -17.60
N ASN A 59 6.82 -12.32 -18.12
CA ASN A 59 7.24 -13.21 -19.21
C ASN A 59 7.88 -14.53 -18.73
N ILE A 60 7.89 -14.78 -17.41
CA ILE A 60 8.55 -15.95 -16.82
C ILE A 60 7.46 -16.89 -16.29
N HIS A 61 7.24 -18.01 -16.96
CA HIS A 61 6.13 -18.92 -16.62
C HIS A 61 6.58 -20.30 -16.13
N ASP A 62 7.86 -20.65 -16.29
CA ASP A 62 8.40 -21.90 -15.81
C ASP A 62 9.89 -21.80 -15.42
N LEU A 63 10.43 -22.92 -14.95
CA LEU A 63 11.84 -23.02 -14.53
C LEU A 63 12.83 -22.88 -15.71
N ASN A 64 12.40 -23.16 -16.93
CA ASN A 64 13.24 -22.97 -18.11
C ASN A 64 13.41 -21.48 -18.39
N ASP A 65 12.31 -20.72 -18.40
CA ASP A 65 12.35 -19.26 -18.59
C ASP A 65 13.15 -18.58 -17.48
N LEU A 66 12.85 -18.93 -16.22
CA LEU A 66 13.54 -18.36 -15.06
C LEU A 66 15.02 -18.69 -15.06
N GLY A 67 15.40 -19.89 -15.52
CA GLY A 67 16.77 -20.32 -15.67
C GLY A 67 17.53 -19.55 -16.75
N TRP A 68 16.91 -19.30 -17.91
CA TRP A 68 17.51 -18.46 -18.93
C TRP A 68 17.69 -17.02 -18.47
N ARG A 69 16.70 -16.46 -17.76
CA ARG A 69 16.81 -15.13 -17.14
C ARG A 69 17.96 -15.10 -16.11
N TYR A 70 18.13 -16.16 -15.31
CA TYR A 70 19.22 -16.24 -14.32
C TYR A 70 20.59 -16.19 -15.00
N LEU A 71 20.76 -17.01 -16.04
CA LEU A 71 22.00 -17.08 -16.80
C LEU A 71 22.31 -15.75 -17.50
N ALA A 72 21.31 -15.12 -18.10
CA ALA A 72 21.49 -13.83 -18.77
C ALA A 72 21.94 -12.71 -17.81
N GLN A 73 21.50 -12.74 -16.55
CA GLN A 73 21.93 -11.77 -15.52
C GLN A 73 23.37 -12.01 -15.01
N HIS A 74 23.87 -13.24 -15.10
CA HIS A 74 25.16 -13.65 -14.55
C HIS A 74 26.25 -13.90 -15.59
N MET A 75 25.94 -13.79 -16.89
CA MET A 75 26.89 -13.95 -17.98
C MET A 75 27.28 -12.59 -18.56
N ASP A 76 28.56 -12.24 -18.46
CA ASP A 76 29.11 -10.99 -19.02
C ASP A 76 29.23 -11.03 -20.56
N THR A 77 29.25 -12.23 -21.15
CA THR A 77 29.45 -12.43 -22.59
C THR A 77 28.46 -13.43 -23.16
N PRO A 78 27.84 -13.15 -24.33
CA PRO A 78 26.92 -14.09 -24.95
C PRO A 78 27.65 -15.36 -25.39
N LEU A 79 27.07 -16.50 -25.08
CA LEU A 79 27.58 -17.79 -25.54
C LEU A 79 27.27 -18.00 -27.03
N PRO A 80 28.18 -18.66 -27.78
CA PRO A 80 27.87 -19.16 -29.12
C PRO A 80 26.57 -20.00 -29.15
N PRO A 81 25.78 -19.94 -30.24
CA PRO A 81 24.51 -20.66 -30.34
C PRO A 81 24.61 -22.18 -30.07
N GLU A 82 25.73 -22.80 -30.41
CA GLU A 82 26.00 -24.22 -30.19
C GLU A 82 26.11 -24.55 -28.69
N LEU A 83 26.71 -23.65 -27.90
CA LEU A 83 26.82 -23.81 -26.45
C LEU A 83 25.49 -23.52 -25.77
N LEU A 84 24.74 -22.50 -26.23
CA LEU A 84 23.39 -22.22 -25.71
C LEU A 84 22.47 -23.44 -25.85
N LYS A 85 22.50 -24.12 -27.00
CA LYS A 85 21.71 -25.34 -27.23
C LYS A 85 22.09 -26.52 -26.33
N ALA A 86 23.28 -26.50 -25.72
CA ALA A 86 23.78 -27.56 -24.87
C ALA A 86 23.45 -27.36 -23.38
N ILE A 87 22.94 -26.18 -23.00
CA ILE A 87 22.63 -25.84 -21.61
C ILE A 87 21.21 -26.29 -21.27
N ASP A 88 21.07 -27.01 -20.16
CA ASP A 88 19.80 -27.17 -19.47
C ASP A 88 19.63 -26.02 -18.46
N PRO A 89 18.70 -25.06 -18.69
CA PRO A 89 18.49 -23.93 -17.80
C PRO A 89 17.74 -24.28 -16.51
N VAL A 90 17.02 -25.42 -16.46
CA VAL A 90 16.10 -25.74 -15.37
C VAL A 90 16.77 -25.77 -13.98
N PRO A 91 17.98 -26.33 -13.80
CA PRO A 91 18.68 -26.27 -12.51
C PRO A 91 18.96 -24.84 -12.03
N PHE A 92 19.26 -23.91 -12.95
CA PHE A 92 19.47 -22.50 -12.63
C PHE A 92 18.17 -21.81 -12.23
N GLY A 93 17.07 -22.13 -12.91
CA GLY A 93 15.75 -21.65 -12.53
C GLY A 93 15.34 -22.11 -11.12
N LYS A 94 15.65 -23.37 -10.76
CA LYS A 94 15.40 -23.87 -9.40
C LYS A 94 16.21 -23.15 -8.34
N TYR A 95 17.48 -22.89 -8.63
CA TYR A 95 18.38 -22.14 -7.75
C TYR A 95 17.86 -20.72 -7.52
N ALA A 96 17.56 -20.01 -8.61
CA ALA A 96 17.02 -18.65 -8.55
C ALA A 96 15.71 -18.59 -7.76
N MET A 97 14.77 -19.50 -8.05
CA MET A 97 13.48 -19.52 -7.38
C MET A 97 13.62 -19.69 -5.86
N GLN A 98 14.61 -20.48 -5.43
CA GLN A 98 14.91 -20.69 -4.02
C GLN A 98 15.55 -19.44 -3.38
N GLU A 99 16.48 -18.79 -4.06
CA GLU A 99 17.17 -17.60 -3.57
C GLU A 99 16.21 -16.41 -3.45
N GLU A 100 15.40 -16.18 -4.48
CA GLU A 100 14.42 -15.10 -4.57
C GLU A 100 13.14 -15.41 -3.76
N GLN A 101 12.96 -16.66 -3.30
CA GLN A 101 11.74 -17.16 -2.65
C GLN A 101 10.46 -16.86 -3.44
N GLY A 102 10.56 -16.75 -4.77
CA GLY A 102 9.44 -16.38 -5.63
C GLY A 102 8.58 -17.56 -6.06
N HIS A 103 7.45 -17.24 -6.69
CA HIS A 103 6.38 -18.15 -7.03
C HIS A 103 5.89 -17.91 -8.45
N PHE A 104 5.60 -19.00 -9.17
CA PHE A 104 4.86 -18.92 -10.43
C PHE A 104 3.37 -18.70 -10.16
N THR A 105 2.78 -17.81 -10.95
CA THR A 105 1.36 -17.47 -10.96
C THR A 105 0.83 -17.61 -12.39
N GLU A 106 -0.49 -17.50 -12.57
CA GLU A 106 -1.05 -17.45 -13.93
C GLU A 106 -0.63 -16.18 -14.70
N HIS A 107 -0.12 -15.17 -14.01
CA HIS A 107 0.31 -13.88 -14.57
C HIS A 107 1.82 -13.80 -14.83
N GLY A 108 2.61 -14.80 -14.44
CA GLY A 108 4.07 -14.78 -14.53
C GLY A 108 4.73 -15.13 -13.20
N TYR A 109 5.97 -14.67 -13.01
CA TYR A 109 6.76 -14.94 -11.82
C TYR A 109 6.77 -13.74 -10.87
N ILE A 110 6.60 -13.99 -9.57
CA ILE A 110 6.59 -12.94 -8.55
C ILE A 110 7.44 -13.32 -7.35
N SER A 111 8.25 -12.38 -6.86
CA SER A 111 9.06 -12.51 -5.64
C SER A 111 8.97 -11.24 -4.79
N LEU A 112 9.62 -11.25 -3.63
CA LEU A 112 9.69 -10.09 -2.74
C LEU A 112 11.01 -9.35 -2.99
N SER A 113 10.97 -8.02 -3.00
CA SER A 113 12.18 -7.20 -3.16
C SER A 113 13.13 -7.29 -1.95
N GLY A 114 12.59 -7.63 -0.78
CA GLY A 114 13.28 -7.58 0.50
C GLY A 114 13.10 -6.26 1.25
N ASP A 115 12.42 -5.28 0.65
CA ASP A 115 12.04 -4.04 1.32
C ASP A 115 10.96 -4.26 2.38
N GLU A 116 10.83 -3.32 3.32
CA GLU A 116 9.75 -3.36 4.31
C GLU A 116 8.46 -2.75 3.76
N TRP A 117 7.32 -3.33 4.13
CA TRP A 117 6.01 -2.77 3.81
C TRP A 117 5.76 -1.49 4.62
N VAL A 118 5.43 -0.41 3.94
CA VAL A 118 5.11 0.90 4.52
C VAL A 118 3.62 1.00 4.82
N HIS A 119 3.29 1.05 6.11
CA HIS A 119 1.93 1.29 6.57
C HIS A 119 1.60 2.78 6.65
N GLU A 120 0.44 3.18 6.11
CA GLU A 120 -0.06 4.53 6.30
C GLU A 120 -0.46 4.72 7.76
N ARG A 121 0.15 5.71 8.43
CA ARG A 121 -0.26 6.07 9.79
C ARG A 121 -1.60 6.78 9.74
N PRO A 122 -2.58 6.41 10.58
CA PRO A 122 -3.81 7.17 10.70
C PRO A 122 -3.47 8.64 11.01
N ALA A 123 -4.10 9.57 10.29
CA ALA A 123 -4.02 10.98 10.65
C ALA A 123 -4.46 11.11 12.12
N GLU A 124 -3.63 11.74 12.96
CA GLU A 124 -4.03 12.03 14.34
C GLU A 124 -5.38 12.76 14.28
N PRO A 125 -6.39 12.32 15.05
CA PRO A 125 -7.67 13.01 15.06
C PRO A 125 -7.40 14.45 15.48
N GLU A 126 -7.81 15.41 14.64
CA GLU A 126 -7.76 16.82 14.98
C GLU A 126 -8.30 16.98 16.40
N LYS A 127 -7.47 17.52 17.31
CA LYS A 127 -7.84 17.72 18.72
C LYS A 127 -9.03 18.67 18.75
N LYS A 128 -10.24 18.13 18.73
CA LYS A 128 -11.46 18.89 18.99
C LYS A 128 -11.27 19.53 20.37
N PRO A 129 -11.43 20.85 20.49
CA PRO A 129 -11.23 21.53 21.76
C PRO A 129 -12.12 20.89 22.80
N SER A 130 -11.51 20.56 23.94
CA SER A 130 -12.21 19.87 25.02
C SER A 130 -13.37 20.72 25.53
N ILE A 131 -14.36 20.08 26.17
CA ILE A 131 -15.47 20.81 26.82
C ILE A 131 -14.93 21.85 27.81
N ARG A 132 -13.80 21.56 28.49
CA ARG A 132 -13.14 22.51 29.39
C ARG A 132 -12.62 23.75 28.64
N GLU A 133 -11.93 23.58 27.52
CA GLU A 133 -11.44 24.70 26.71
C GLU A 133 -12.60 25.55 26.17
N ARG A 134 -13.67 24.90 25.71
CA ARG A 134 -14.88 25.58 25.24
C ARG A 134 -15.56 26.39 26.36
N LEU A 135 -15.61 25.85 27.58
CA LEU A 135 -16.17 26.54 28.75
C LEU A 135 -15.31 27.73 29.19
N GLU A 136 -13.99 27.60 29.18
CA GLU A 136 -13.07 28.68 29.54
C GLU A 136 -13.08 29.81 28.50
N GLN A 137 -13.19 29.48 27.21
CA GLN A 137 -13.36 30.48 26.15
C GLN A 137 -14.69 31.22 26.29
N GLY A 138 -15.80 30.50 26.55
CA GLY A 138 -17.10 31.12 26.80
C GLY A 138 -17.13 32.02 28.06
N LYS A 139 -16.40 31.66 29.12
CA LYS A 139 -16.23 32.53 30.30
C LYS A 139 -15.49 33.82 29.96
N LYS A 140 -14.41 33.74 29.16
CA LYS A 140 -13.63 34.92 28.73
C LYS A 140 -14.46 35.86 27.87
N GLU A 141 -15.21 35.34 26.89
CA GLU A 141 -16.10 36.14 26.05
C GLU A 141 -17.23 36.80 26.86
N CYS A 142 -17.81 36.09 27.83
CA CYS A 142 -18.80 36.68 28.73
C CYS A 142 -18.20 37.79 29.61
N ALA A 143 -16.98 37.61 30.11
CA ALA A 143 -16.29 38.60 30.93
C ALA A 143 -15.93 39.87 30.13
N GLU A 144 -15.51 39.74 28.87
CA GLU A 144 -15.24 40.87 27.99
C GLU A 144 -16.52 41.63 27.60
N LYS A 145 -17.62 40.91 27.30
CA LYS A 145 -18.92 41.55 27.03
C LYS A 145 -19.48 42.29 28.25
N ASN A 146 -19.21 41.81 29.46
CA ASN A 146 -19.66 42.46 30.69
C ASN A 146 -18.88 43.75 30.99
N LYS A 147 -17.56 43.80 30.68
CA LYS A 147 -16.74 45.01 30.80
C LYS A 147 -17.08 46.10 29.77
N ALA A 148 -17.71 45.73 28.65
CA ALA A 148 -18.05 46.66 27.57
C ALA A 148 -19.41 47.36 27.73
N GLN A 149 -20.22 47.05 28.75
CA GLN A 149 -21.46 47.78 29.01
C GLN A 149 -21.24 48.95 29.99
N PRO A 150 -21.52 50.21 29.59
CA PRO A 150 -21.48 51.33 30.52
C PRO A 150 -22.69 51.26 31.46
N HIS A 151 -22.43 51.32 32.76
CA HIS A 151 -23.44 51.46 33.81
C HIS A 151 -24.30 52.71 33.53
N LYS A 152 -25.55 52.54 33.08
CA LYS A 152 -26.55 53.62 33.14
C LYS A 152 -27.00 53.74 34.60
N GLU A 153 -26.53 54.78 35.28
CA GLU A 153 -27.08 55.25 36.55
C GLU A 153 -28.59 55.50 36.41
N LYS A 154 -29.36 54.91 37.33
CA LYS A 154 -30.79 55.21 37.47
C LYS A 154 -30.92 56.54 38.21
N SER A 155 -31.31 57.60 37.50
CA SER A 155 -31.79 58.81 38.15
C SER A 155 -33.13 58.53 38.85
N ALA A 156 -33.23 58.98 40.10
CA ALA A 156 -34.41 58.87 40.96
C ALA A 156 -35.57 59.74 40.42
N PRO A 157 -36.85 59.39 40.74
CA PRO A 157 -37.98 60.22 40.37
C PRO A 157 -38.15 61.36 41.38
N GLU A 158 -38.12 62.61 40.92
CA GLU A 158 -38.64 63.73 41.69
C GLU A 158 -40.17 63.84 41.56
N LEU A 159 -40.75 64.40 42.62
CA LEU A 159 -42.17 64.52 43.00
C LEU A 159 -43.12 65.06 41.92
#